data_AF-A0A350XD90-F1
#
_entry.id   AF-A0A350XD90-F1
#
_cell.length_a   1.000
_cell.length_b   1.000
_cell.length_c   1.000
_cell.angle_alpha   90.00
_cell.angle_beta   90.00
_cell.angle_gamma   90.00
#
_symmetry.space_group_name_H-M   'P 1'
#
loop_
_entity.id
_entity.type
_entity.pdbx_description
1 polymer ?
#
loop_
_entity_poly.entity_id
_entity_poly.type
_entity_poly.pdbx_seq_one_letter_code
_entity_poly.pdbx_strand_id
1 'polypeptide(L)'
;MLTSNGLVDKELDAANAPLNDEERERLNQLEVIVEQGLQTFYEVGKALIEIRDRKLYRESQKTFEDYCRYRWSIGRQRAYQFISAAQVMENLSTNGRQIPTSERQVRPLSGLSPELQREIWQEALESAPNGIPSGAIVQSLVDKKLSSGKMVQEVESSPSELEQLRLENKRLKEHIRQKDLERERRAAEVVTELERLREENRQLRAELRQWERDWDLRIAQEREKIRAEIKAEYQHIIDDMTAKYEGVLARLEAIERGNK
;
A
#
# COMPACT_ATOMS: atom_id res chain seq x y z
N MET A 1 20.52 -40.80 61.34
CA MET A 1 19.81 -40.92 60.04
C MET A 1 18.43 -40.32 60.19
N LEU A 2 17.94 -39.67 59.13
CA LEU A 2 16.60 -39.05 59.00
C LEU A 2 16.51 -37.73 59.79
N THR A 3 16.27 -36.55 59.20
CA THR A 3 15.24 -36.23 58.18
C THR A 3 15.68 -35.05 57.29
N SER A 4 15.90 -35.31 56.00
CA SER A 4 16.06 -34.30 54.94
C SER A 4 14.81 -34.25 54.05
N ASN A 5 13.63 -34.17 54.67
CA ASN A 5 12.35 -34.33 53.96
C ASN A 5 11.28 -33.28 54.35
N GLY A 6 11.68 -32.14 54.94
CA GLY A 6 10.75 -31.09 55.39
C GLY A 6 10.84 -29.75 54.64
N LEU A 7 11.89 -29.57 53.83
CA LEU A 7 12.11 -28.32 53.07
C LEU A 7 11.57 -28.40 51.63
N VAL A 8 11.53 -29.59 51.05
CA VAL A 8 11.02 -29.80 49.68
C VAL A 8 9.48 -29.73 49.65
N ASP A 9 8.80 -30.19 50.70
CA ASP A 9 7.33 -30.18 50.76
C ASP A 9 6.75 -28.76 50.90
N LYS A 10 7.45 -27.83 51.58
CA LYS A 10 6.99 -26.43 51.71
C LYS A 10 7.15 -25.60 50.43
N GLU A 11 8.16 -25.90 49.62
CA GLU A 11 8.35 -25.23 48.32
C GLU A 11 7.34 -25.74 47.28
N LEU A 12 6.93 -27.01 47.37
CA LEU A 12 5.92 -27.59 46.48
C LEU A 12 4.49 -27.09 46.80
N ASP A 13 4.19 -26.85 48.09
CA ASP A 13 2.88 -26.34 48.52
C ASP A 13 2.65 -24.86 48.16
N ALA A 14 3.70 -24.04 48.13
CA ALA A 14 3.59 -22.63 47.72
C ALA A 14 3.26 -22.47 46.22
N ALA A 15 3.69 -23.42 45.38
CA ALA A 15 3.43 -23.40 43.94
C ALA A 15 1.96 -23.70 43.57
N ASN A 16 1.16 -24.23 44.50
CA ASN A 16 -0.26 -24.59 44.30
C ASN A 16 -1.24 -23.81 45.20
N ALA A 17 -0.78 -22.79 45.93
CA ALA A 17 -1.63 -21.96 46.77
C ALA A 17 -2.47 -20.97 45.93
N PRO A 18 -3.71 -20.63 46.37
CA PRO A 18 -4.53 -19.65 45.68
C PRO A 18 -3.89 -18.25 45.71
N LEU A 19 -3.83 -17.58 44.55
CA LEU A 19 -3.18 -16.27 44.37
C LEU A 19 -3.68 -15.24 45.38
N ASN A 20 -2.77 -14.50 46.00
CA ASN A 20 -3.12 -13.37 46.87
C ASN A 20 -3.57 -12.14 46.04
N ASP A 21 -4.04 -11.07 46.70
CA ASP A 21 -4.62 -9.91 46.01
C ASP A 21 -3.57 -9.12 45.19
N GLU A 22 -2.33 -9.01 45.68
CA GLU A 22 -1.23 -8.37 44.95
C GLU A 22 -0.79 -9.21 43.74
N GLU A 23 -0.78 -10.54 43.88
CA GLU A 23 -0.48 -11.49 42.80
C GLU A 23 -1.57 -11.48 41.73
N ARG A 24 -2.85 -11.33 42.11
CA ARG A 24 -3.97 -11.19 41.15
C ARG A 24 -3.91 -9.88 40.39
N GLU A 25 -3.61 -8.77 41.06
CA GLU A 25 -3.44 -7.48 40.40
C GLU A 25 -2.24 -7.50 39.43
N ARG A 26 -1.13 -8.12 39.86
CA ARG A 26 0.04 -8.30 38.99
C ARG A 26 -0.24 -9.22 37.82
N LEU A 27 -1.00 -10.30 38.04
CA LEU A 27 -1.43 -11.22 36.99
C LEU A 27 -2.33 -10.49 35.98
N ASN A 28 -3.32 -9.72 36.42
CA ASN A 28 -4.17 -8.90 35.54
C ASN A 28 -3.35 -7.92 34.69
N GLN A 29 -2.36 -7.23 35.27
CA GLN A 29 -1.49 -6.32 34.53
C GLN A 29 -0.64 -7.06 33.47
N LEU A 30 -0.12 -8.24 33.82
CA LEU A 30 0.61 -9.09 32.87
C LEU A 30 -0.31 -9.67 31.81
N GLU A 31 -1.53 -10.05 32.17
CA GLU A 31 -2.57 -10.55 31.27
C GLU A 31 -3.02 -9.47 30.31
N VAL A 32 -3.13 -8.20 30.71
CA VAL A 32 -3.39 -7.07 29.80
C VAL A 32 -2.23 -6.84 28.83
N ILE A 33 -0.98 -6.90 29.30
CA ILE A 33 0.21 -6.80 28.43
C ILE A 33 0.27 -7.99 27.46
N VAL A 34 -0.06 -9.19 27.95
CA VAL A 34 -0.12 -10.41 27.16
C VAL A 34 -1.28 -10.32 26.17
N GLU A 35 -2.46 -9.88 26.56
CA GLU A 35 -3.66 -9.71 25.71
C GLU A 35 -3.44 -8.68 24.61
N GLN A 36 -2.80 -7.54 24.93
CA GLN A 36 -2.32 -6.57 23.95
C GLN A 36 -1.26 -7.18 23.02
N GLY A 37 -0.34 -8.00 23.55
CA GLY A 37 0.63 -8.77 22.78
C GLY A 37 0.01 -9.86 21.88
N LEU A 38 -1.08 -10.48 22.32
CA LEU A 38 -1.82 -11.55 21.63
C LEU A 38 -2.63 -11.00 20.45
N GLN A 39 -3.10 -9.75 20.49
CA GLN A 39 -3.77 -9.09 19.36
C GLN A 39 -2.82 -8.50 18.30
N THR A 40 -1.53 -8.28 18.62
CA THR A 40 -0.61 -7.59 17.69
C THR A 40 -0.33 -8.36 16.40
N PHE A 41 -0.25 -9.70 16.42
CA PHE A 41 0.22 -10.44 15.23
C PHE A 41 -0.83 -10.47 14.10
N TYR A 42 -2.12 -10.50 14.44
CA TYR A 42 -3.21 -10.52 13.47
C TYR A 42 -3.34 -9.18 12.75
N GLU A 43 -3.37 -8.08 13.50
CA GLU A 43 -3.45 -6.73 12.95
C GLU A 43 -2.20 -6.38 12.14
N VAL A 44 -1.01 -6.72 12.67
CA VAL A 44 0.26 -6.55 11.94
C VAL A 44 0.24 -7.39 10.66
N GLY A 45 -0.18 -8.65 10.72
CA GLY A 45 -0.29 -9.51 9.54
C GLY A 45 -1.24 -8.94 8.48
N LYS A 46 -2.41 -8.45 8.87
CA LYS A 46 -3.36 -7.77 7.97
C LYS A 46 -2.80 -6.50 7.34
N ALA A 47 -2.17 -5.64 8.15
CA ALA A 47 -1.52 -4.44 7.63
C ALA A 47 -0.40 -4.76 6.65
N LEU A 48 0.42 -5.78 6.95
CA LEU A 48 1.48 -6.25 6.06
C LEU A 48 0.93 -6.85 4.76
N ILE A 49 -0.20 -7.56 4.79
CA ILE A 49 -0.93 -8.03 3.59
C ILE A 49 -1.30 -6.84 2.71
N GLU A 50 -1.97 -5.83 3.28
CA GLU A 50 -2.42 -4.67 2.50
C GLU A 50 -1.24 -3.89 1.90
N ILE A 51 -0.20 -3.63 2.70
CA ILE A 51 1.02 -2.95 2.24
C ILE A 51 1.66 -3.70 1.06
N ARG A 52 1.73 -5.04 1.15
CA ARG A 52 2.34 -5.88 0.12
C ARG A 52 1.49 -5.90 -1.15
N ASP A 53 0.21 -6.22 -1.03
CA ASP A 53 -0.67 -6.49 -2.17
C ASP A 53 -0.98 -5.20 -2.96
N ARG A 54 -1.09 -4.06 -2.27
CA ARG A 54 -1.23 -2.74 -2.89
C ARG A 54 0.10 -2.09 -3.26
N LYS A 55 1.23 -2.75 -2.97
CA LYS A 55 2.60 -2.26 -3.20
C LYS A 55 2.87 -0.88 -2.60
N LEU A 56 2.33 -0.60 -1.41
CA LEU A 56 2.47 0.70 -0.73
C LEU A 56 3.91 1.01 -0.30
N TYR A 57 4.78 0.00 -0.32
CA TYR A 57 6.21 0.15 -0.03
C TYR A 57 7.02 0.82 -1.17
N ARG A 58 6.47 0.90 -2.39
CA ARG A 58 7.20 1.28 -3.62
C ARG A 58 7.80 2.69 -3.63
N GLU A 59 7.30 3.58 -2.76
CA GLU A 59 7.82 4.94 -2.63
C GLU A 59 9.19 4.96 -1.95
N SER A 60 9.42 4.04 -1.01
CA SER A 60 10.65 4.00 -0.20
C SER A 60 11.59 2.87 -0.59
N GLN A 61 11.07 1.72 -1.02
CA GLN A 61 11.86 0.52 -1.29
C GLN A 61 11.39 -0.21 -2.55
N LYS A 62 12.32 -0.89 -3.23
CA LYS A 62 12.04 -1.64 -4.46
C LYS A 62 11.29 -2.96 -4.17
N THR A 63 11.49 -3.55 -3.00
CA THR A 63 10.87 -4.81 -2.59
C THR A 63 10.17 -4.68 -1.25
N PHE A 64 9.17 -5.53 -1.01
CA PHE A 64 8.43 -5.57 0.25
C PHE A 64 9.33 -6.00 1.41
N GLU A 65 10.27 -6.90 1.14
CA GLU A 65 11.23 -7.42 2.09
C GLU A 65 12.20 -6.34 2.57
N ASP A 66 12.70 -5.51 1.65
CA ASP A 66 13.59 -4.40 1.99
C ASP A 66 12.83 -3.35 2.80
N TYR A 67 11.55 -3.10 2.49
CA TYR A 67 10.68 -2.25 3.30
C TYR A 67 10.49 -2.77 4.72
N CYS A 68 10.18 -4.06 4.88
CA CYS A 68 10.04 -4.68 6.18
C CYS A 68 11.32 -4.55 7.03
N ARG A 69 12.48 -4.74 6.40
CA ARG A 69 13.77 -4.63 7.06
C ARG A 69 14.10 -3.19 7.43
N TYR A 70 13.90 -2.26 6.51
CA TYR A 70 14.26 -0.85 6.69
C TYR A 70 13.34 -0.14 7.69
N ARG A 71 12.02 -0.32 7.58
CA ARG A 71 11.04 0.41 8.39
C ARG A 71 10.78 -0.23 9.76
N TRP A 72 10.77 -1.56 9.82
CA TRP A 72 10.32 -2.33 10.98
C TRP A 72 11.40 -3.21 11.59
N SER A 73 12.61 -3.25 10.99
CA SER A 73 13.71 -4.13 11.42
C SER A 73 13.33 -5.61 11.48
N ILE A 74 12.31 -6.03 10.72
CA ILE A 74 11.89 -7.43 10.62
C ILE A 74 12.40 -8.05 9.31
N GLY A 75 12.97 -9.24 9.41
CA GLY A 75 13.40 -10.01 8.24
C GLY A 75 12.22 -10.56 7.44
N ARG A 76 12.47 -10.91 6.18
CA ARG A 76 11.50 -11.53 5.26
C ARG A 76 10.70 -12.64 5.94
N GLN A 77 11.37 -13.62 6.53
CA GLN A 77 10.71 -14.78 7.14
C GLN A 77 9.69 -14.37 8.21
N ARG A 78 10.02 -13.40 9.07
CA ARG A 78 9.12 -12.95 10.13
C ARG A 78 7.92 -12.18 9.56
N ALA A 79 8.13 -11.36 8.55
CA ALA A 79 7.04 -10.65 7.86
C ALA A 79 6.03 -11.63 7.24
N TYR A 80 6.52 -12.65 6.52
CA TYR A 80 5.64 -13.67 5.93
C TYR A 80 4.99 -14.58 6.99
N GLN A 81 5.64 -14.83 8.13
CA GLN A 81 5.01 -15.54 9.26
C GLN A 81 3.80 -14.77 9.80
N PHE A 82 3.91 -13.45 9.99
CA PHE A 82 2.78 -12.62 10.40
C PHE A 82 1.63 -12.66 9.39
N ILE A 83 1.96 -12.58 8.10
CA ILE A 83 0.97 -12.68 7.03
C ILE A 83 0.26 -14.04 7.06
N SER A 84 1.00 -15.15 7.09
CA SER A 84 0.42 -16.49 7.11
C SER A 84 -0.43 -16.72 8.36
N ALA A 85 0.04 -16.28 9.53
CA ALA A 85 -0.70 -16.40 10.77
C ALA A 85 -2.02 -15.61 10.72
N ALA A 86 -2.03 -14.42 10.12
CA ALA A 86 -3.24 -13.62 9.97
C ALA A 86 -4.26 -14.27 9.01
N GLN A 87 -3.78 -14.90 7.93
CA GLN A 87 -4.65 -15.62 6.99
C GLN A 87 -5.30 -16.85 7.65
N VAL A 88 -4.53 -17.61 8.44
CA VAL A 88 -5.07 -18.75 9.21
C VAL A 88 -6.09 -18.24 10.23
N MET A 89 -5.79 -17.17 10.95
CA MET A 89 -6.72 -16.53 11.90
C MET A 89 -8.04 -16.12 11.25
N GLU A 90 -7.99 -15.51 10.07
CA GLU A 90 -9.19 -15.10 9.32
C GLU A 90 -10.05 -16.29 8.88
N ASN A 91 -9.40 -17.37 8.45
CA ASN A 91 -10.09 -18.63 8.11
C ASN A 91 -10.76 -19.27 9.34
N LEU A 92 -10.09 -19.25 10.49
CA LEU A 92 -10.61 -19.82 11.75
C LEU A 92 -11.69 -18.94 12.39
N SER A 93 -11.60 -17.61 12.27
CA SER A 93 -12.56 -16.66 12.84
C SER A 93 -13.92 -16.69 12.15
N THR A 94 -13.97 -17.11 10.89
CA THR A 94 -15.21 -17.17 10.09
C THR A 94 -16.26 -18.15 10.68
N ASN A 95 -15.86 -19.14 11.50
CA ASN A 95 -16.76 -20.19 12.01
C ASN A 95 -16.54 -20.61 13.49
N GLY A 96 -15.69 -19.91 14.26
CA GLY A 96 -15.14 -20.42 15.52
C GLY A 96 -15.80 -19.92 16.82
N ARG A 97 -15.95 -20.82 17.81
CA ARG A 97 -16.42 -20.53 19.19
C ARG A 97 -15.32 -19.91 20.08
N GLN A 98 -14.05 -20.16 19.74
CA GLN A 98 -12.84 -19.64 20.41
C GLN A 98 -11.76 -19.40 19.35
N ILE A 99 -11.22 -18.18 19.35
CA ILE A 99 -10.23 -17.70 18.38
C ILE A 99 -8.83 -18.00 18.93
N PRO A 100 -7.86 -18.41 18.09
CA PRO A 100 -6.47 -18.52 18.54
C PRO A 100 -5.99 -17.21 19.15
N THR A 101 -5.30 -17.30 20.28
CA THR A 101 -4.78 -16.13 21.00
C THR A 101 -3.34 -15.83 20.60
N SER A 102 -2.57 -16.82 20.15
CA SER A 102 -1.13 -16.67 19.87
C SER A 102 -0.74 -17.16 18.48
N GLU A 103 0.21 -16.45 17.85
CA GLU A 103 0.85 -16.86 16.58
C GLU A 103 1.37 -18.31 16.63
N ARG A 104 1.86 -18.75 17.81
CA ARG A 104 2.37 -20.11 17.99
C ARG A 104 1.31 -21.20 17.80
N GLN A 105 0.04 -20.89 18.04
CA GLN A 105 -1.07 -21.84 17.87
C GLN A 105 -1.43 -22.02 16.38
N VAL A 106 -1.33 -20.96 15.59
CA VAL A 106 -1.70 -20.97 14.16
C VAL A 106 -0.52 -21.27 13.24
N ARG A 107 0.71 -21.11 13.72
CA ARG A 107 1.91 -21.40 12.94
C ARG A 107 1.96 -22.84 12.40
N PRO A 108 1.64 -23.91 13.16
CA PRO A 108 1.59 -25.27 12.64
C PRO A 108 0.57 -25.47 11.50
N LEU A 109 -0.49 -24.67 11.48
CA LEU A 109 -1.55 -24.73 10.48
C LEU A 109 -1.19 -23.97 9.20
N SER A 110 -0.13 -23.16 9.24
CA SER A 110 0.32 -22.35 8.10
C SER A 110 0.76 -23.26 6.95
N GLY A 111 0.14 -23.11 5.78
CA GLY A 111 0.43 -23.90 4.59
C GLY A 111 -0.47 -25.13 4.39
N LEU A 112 -1.38 -25.44 5.32
CA LEU A 112 -2.43 -26.43 5.13
C LEU A 112 -3.61 -25.85 4.35
N SER A 113 -4.47 -26.70 3.77
CA SER A 113 -5.70 -26.22 3.12
C SER A 113 -6.66 -25.59 4.13
N PRO A 114 -7.47 -24.59 3.73
CA PRO A 114 -8.40 -23.91 4.64
C PRO A 114 -9.37 -24.84 5.38
N GLU A 115 -9.76 -25.95 4.75
CA GLU A 115 -10.63 -26.98 5.33
C GLU A 115 -9.89 -27.74 6.44
N LEU A 116 -8.66 -28.19 6.15
CA LEU A 116 -7.85 -28.95 7.08
C LEU A 116 -7.42 -28.10 8.28
N GLN A 117 -7.15 -26.81 8.07
CA GLN A 117 -6.90 -25.87 9.17
C GLN A 117 -8.07 -25.82 10.15
N ARG A 118 -9.32 -25.76 9.65
CA ARG A 118 -10.54 -25.70 10.47
C ARG A 118 -10.77 -27.02 11.20
N GLU A 119 -10.61 -28.14 10.52
CA GLU A 119 -10.76 -29.49 11.10
C GLU A 119 -9.77 -29.72 12.25
N ILE A 120 -8.48 -29.46 12.01
CA ILE A 120 -7.44 -29.64 13.03
C ILE A 120 -7.65 -28.69 14.20
N TRP A 121 -8.10 -27.45 13.95
CA TRP A 121 -8.40 -26.51 15.01
C TRP A 121 -9.56 -26.96 15.89
N GLN A 122 -10.61 -27.54 15.29
CA GLN A 122 -11.73 -28.12 16.04
C GLN A 122 -11.29 -29.32 16.90
N GLU A 123 -10.53 -30.25 16.33
CA GLU A 123 -9.98 -31.40 17.07
C GLU A 123 -9.05 -30.94 18.21
N ALA A 124 -8.31 -29.84 18.00
CA ALA A 124 -7.46 -29.25 19.03
C ALA A 124 -8.27 -28.62 20.17
N LEU A 125 -9.39 -27.96 19.88
CA LEU A 125 -10.29 -27.39 20.89
C LEU A 125 -10.91 -28.48 21.78
N GLU A 126 -11.31 -29.60 21.17
CA GLU A 126 -11.88 -30.76 21.89
C GLU A 126 -10.84 -31.49 22.75
N SER A 127 -9.57 -31.49 22.32
CA SER A 127 -8.47 -32.16 23.01
C SER A 127 -7.82 -31.31 24.11
N ALA A 128 -8.16 -30.02 24.21
CA ALA A 128 -7.52 -29.10 25.15
C ALA A 128 -8.21 -29.12 26.52
N PRO A 129 -7.49 -29.36 27.63
CA PRO A 129 -8.08 -29.48 28.96
C PRO A 129 -8.76 -28.18 29.47
N ASN A 130 -8.34 -27.02 28.94
CA ASN A 130 -8.85 -25.69 29.34
C ASN A 130 -9.60 -24.98 28.20
N GLY A 131 -9.95 -25.68 27.11
CA GLY A 131 -10.60 -25.10 25.92
C GLY A 131 -9.70 -24.21 25.04
N ILE A 132 -8.46 -23.92 25.44
CA ILE A 132 -7.48 -23.20 24.62
C ILE A 132 -6.34 -24.15 24.24
N PRO A 133 -6.23 -24.60 22.98
CA PRO A 133 -5.18 -25.51 22.56
C PRO A 133 -3.81 -24.82 22.56
N SER A 134 -2.79 -25.51 23.07
CA SER A 134 -1.41 -25.02 22.96
C SER A 134 -0.87 -25.29 21.54
N GLY A 135 0.12 -24.52 21.11
CA GLY A 135 0.77 -24.75 19.80
C GLY A 135 1.37 -26.15 19.65
N ALA A 136 1.76 -26.82 20.74
CA ALA A 136 2.26 -28.19 20.72
C ALA A 136 1.15 -29.23 20.43
N ILE A 137 -0.05 -29.02 20.96
CA ILE A 137 -1.22 -29.87 20.68
C ILE A 137 -1.62 -29.73 19.21
N VAL A 138 -1.63 -28.50 18.70
CA VAL A 138 -1.94 -28.26 17.29
C VAL A 138 -0.88 -28.91 16.39
N GLN A 139 0.40 -28.76 16.72
CA GLN A 139 1.49 -29.37 15.95
C GLN A 139 1.39 -30.91 15.93
N SER A 140 1.10 -31.56 17.06
CA SER A 140 0.98 -33.02 17.09
C SER A 140 -0.19 -33.54 16.25
N LEU A 141 -1.31 -32.81 16.23
CA LEU A 141 -2.45 -33.14 15.37
C LEU A 141 -2.12 -32.94 13.88
N VAL A 142 -1.42 -31.87 13.53
CA VAL A 142 -0.90 -31.65 12.17
C VAL A 142 0.01 -32.81 11.75
N ASP A 143 0.97 -33.20 12.59
CA ASP A 143 1.91 -34.28 12.28
C ASP A 143 1.21 -35.63 12.15
N LYS A 144 0.20 -35.90 13.00
CA LYS A 144 -0.65 -37.09 12.93
C LYS A 144 -1.43 -37.14 11.62
N LYS A 145 -2.10 -36.04 11.24
CA LYS A 145 -2.91 -35.94 9.99
C LYS A 145 -2.04 -36.04 8.75
N LEU A 146 -0.87 -35.42 8.75
CA LEU A 146 0.10 -35.52 7.64
C LEU A 146 0.68 -36.93 7.52
N SER A 147 0.90 -37.62 8.64
CA SER A 147 1.37 -39.01 8.63
C SER A 147 0.28 -39.98 8.17
N SER A 148 -0.98 -39.79 8.59
CA SER A 148 -2.11 -40.57 8.06
C SER A 148 -2.41 -40.25 6.60
N GLY A 149 -2.24 -39.00 6.17
CA GLY A 149 -2.41 -38.57 4.77
C GLY A 149 -1.33 -39.10 3.84
N LYS A 150 -0.08 -39.21 4.33
CA LYS A 150 1.01 -39.86 3.58
C LYS A 150 0.74 -41.34 3.31
N MET A 151 0.06 -42.05 4.22
CA MET A 151 -0.35 -43.44 3.98
C MET A 151 -1.47 -43.59 2.94
N VAL A 152 -2.23 -42.53 2.66
CA VAL A 152 -3.33 -42.52 1.67
C VAL A 152 -2.86 -42.01 0.29
N GLN A 153 -1.79 -41.20 0.20
CA GLN A 153 -1.31 -40.64 -1.07
C GLN A 153 -0.33 -41.50 -1.87
N GLU A 154 0.24 -42.56 -1.30
CA GLU A 154 1.13 -43.48 -2.06
C GLU A 154 0.36 -44.42 -2.99
N VAL A 155 -0.98 -44.42 -2.94
CA VAL A 155 -1.84 -45.24 -3.77
C VAL A 155 -2.74 -44.32 -4.61
N GLU A 156 -2.67 -44.46 -5.94
CA GLU A 156 -3.56 -43.88 -6.96
C GLU A 156 -3.29 -42.45 -7.47
N SER A 157 -2.18 -42.30 -8.20
CA SER A 157 -2.29 -41.72 -9.55
C SER A 157 -1.49 -42.64 -10.48
N SER A 158 -2.17 -43.26 -11.44
CA SER A 158 -1.49 -44.16 -12.38
C SER A 158 -0.39 -43.38 -13.10
N PRO A 159 0.79 -43.96 -13.41
CA PRO A 159 1.88 -43.26 -14.10
C PRO A 159 1.43 -42.46 -15.34
N SER A 160 0.34 -42.91 -15.99
CA SER A 160 -0.30 -42.25 -17.13
C SER A 160 -1.01 -40.93 -16.78
N GLU A 161 -1.67 -40.83 -15.62
CA GLU A 161 -2.45 -39.63 -15.23
C GLU A 161 -1.52 -38.49 -14.76
N LEU A 162 -0.44 -38.83 -14.05
CA LEU A 162 0.64 -37.89 -13.74
C LEU A 162 1.30 -37.32 -15.00
N GLU A 163 1.47 -38.15 -16.03
CA GLU A 163 2.06 -37.73 -17.29
C GLU A 163 1.12 -36.83 -18.10
N GLN A 164 -0.19 -37.11 -18.09
CA GLN A 164 -1.22 -36.24 -18.65
C GLN A 164 -1.24 -34.86 -17.97
N LEU A 165 -1.24 -34.82 -16.62
CA LEU A 165 -1.21 -33.57 -15.86
C LEU A 165 0.07 -32.76 -16.11
N ARG A 166 1.22 -33.42 -16.28
CA ARG A 166 2.48 -32.73 -16.65
C ARG A 166 2.37 -32.09 -18.02
N LEU A 167 1.81 -32.80 -18.99
CA LEU A 167 1.61 -32.28 -20.34
C LEU A 167 0.63 -31.10 -20.35
N GLU A 168 -0.48 -31.21 -19.60
CA GLU A 168 -1.46 -30.15 -19.46
C GLU A 168 -0.88 -28.92 -18.78
N ASN A 169 -0.14 -29.08 -17.68
CA ASN A 169 0.57 -27.97 -17.03
C ASN A 169 1.57 -27.30 -17.97
N LYS A 170 2.29 -28.08 -18.80
CA LYS A 170 3.20 -27.53 -19.80
C LYS A 170 2.45 -26.70 -20.85
N ARG A 171 1.30 -27.20 -21.34
CA ARG A 171 0.43 -26.47 -22.27
C ARG A 171 -0.13 -25.18 -21.65
N LEU A 172 -0.62 -25.24 -20.41
CA LEU A 172 -1.14 -24.09 -19.68
C LEU A 172 -0.06 -23.03 -19.48
N LYS A 173 1.15 -23.43 -19.09
CA LYS A 173 2.30 -22.50 -18.95
C LYS A 173 2.62 -21.80 -20.27
N GLU A 174 2.64 -22.55 -21.37
CA GLU A 174 2.87 -21.95 -22.69
C GLU A 174 1.74 -21.01 -23.09
N HIS A 175 0.48 -21.38 -22.83
CA HIS A 175 -0.67 -20.51 -23.10
C HIS A 175 -0.60 -19.20 -22.29
N ILE A 176 -0.25 -19.27 -21.00
CA ILE A 176 -0.04 -18.07 -20.17
C ILE A 176 1.07 -17.21 -20.76
N ARG A 177 2.21 -17.82 -21.13
CA ARG A 177 3.34 -17.11 -21.75
C ARG A 177 2.93 -16.37 -23.03
N GLN A 178 2.15 -17.01 -23.89
CA GLN A 178 1.67 -16.38 -25.13
C GLN A 178 0.72 -15.21 -24.84
N LYS A 179 -0.18 -15.34 -23.87
CA LYS A 179 -1.07 -14.25 -23.47
C LYS A 179 -0.31 -13.06 -22.88
N ASP A 180 0.72 -13.32 -22.09
CA ASP A 180 1.55 -12.26 -21.52
C ASP A 180 2.35 -11.54 -22.61
N LEU A 181 2.91 -12.28 -23.58
CA LEU A 181 3.57 -11.68 -24.76
C LEU A 181 2.60 -10.82 -25.57
N GLU A 182 1.37 -11.29 -25.78
CA GLU A 182 0.34 -10.54 -26.51
C GLU A 182 -0.06 -9.26 -25.75
N ARG A 183 -0.19 -9.34 -24.43
CA ARG A 183 -0.45 -8.17 -23.58
C ARG A 183 0.68 -7.15 -23.66
N GLU A 184 1.93 -7.60 -23.60
CA GLU A 184 3.11 -6.74 -23.75
C GLU A 184 3.14 -6.07 -25.13
N ARG A 185 2.85 -6.81 -26.20
CA ARG A 185 2.75 -6.25 -27.55
C ARG A 185 1.67 -5.17 -27.64
N ARG A 186 0.45 -5.46 -27.16
CA ARG A 186 -0.65 -4.47 -27.13
C ARG A 186 -0.29 -3.25 -26.30
N ALA A 187 0.39 -3.44 -25.17
CA ALA A 187 0.86 -2.33 -24.35
C ALA A 187 1.89 -1.45 -25.09
N ALA A 188 2.82 -2.08 -25.82
CA ALA A 188 3.79 -1.35 -26.64
C ALA A 188 3.11 -0.55 -27.77
N GLU A 189 2.12 -1.15 -28.45
CA GLU A 189 1.32 -0.45 -29.47
C GLU A 189 0.60 0.78 -28.88
N VAL A 190 -0.02 0.64 -27.71
CA VAL A 190 -0.65 1.78 -27.00
C VAL A 190 0.36 2.87 -26.64
N VAL A 191 1.56 2.50 -26.17
CA VAL A 191 2.61 3.48 -25.85
C VAL A 191 3.02 4.27 -27.08
N THR A 192 3.26 3.60 -28.21
CA THR A 192 3.64 4.28 -29.46
C THR A 192 2.55 5.24 -29.93
N GLU A 193 1.28 4.86 -29.83
CA GLU A 193 0.17 5.74 -30.21
C GLU A 193 0.02 6.94 -29.25
N LEU A 194 0.22 6.72 -27.95
CA LEU A 194 0.23 7.83 -26.99
C LEU A 194 1.37 8.82 -27.25
N GLU A 195 2.55 8.35 -27.64
CA GLU A 195 3.66 9.22 -28.03
C GLU A 195 3.33 10.05 -29.28
N ARG A 196 2.72 9.42 -30.29
CA ARG A 196 2.22 10.12 -31.50
C ARG A 196 1.23 11.22 -31.13
N LEU A 197 0.19 10.89 -30.37
CA LEU A 197 -0.85 11.85 -29.96
C LEU A 197 -0.29 12.98 -29.08
N ARG A 198 0.72 12.70 -28.26
CA ARG A 198 1.40 13.74 -27.47
C ARG A 198 2.19 14.69 -28.34
N GLU A 199 2.87 14.19 -29.37
CA GLU A 199 3.57 15.02 -30.34
C GLU A 199 2.59 15.91 -31.11
N GLU A 200 1.50 15.34 -31.65
CA GLU A 200 0.45 16.10 -32.33
C GLU A 200 -0.13 17.20 -31.41
N ASN A 201 -0.41 16.87 -30.13
CA ASN A 201 -0.86 17.87 -29.15
C ASN A 201 0.17 18.97 -28.89
N ARG A 202 1.47 18.66 -28.88
CA ARG A 202 2.53 19.66 -28.73
C ARG A 202 2.58 20.60 -29.93
N GLN A 203 2.44 20.07 -31.13
CA GLN A 203 2.43 20.82 -32.38
C GLN A 203 1.23 21.77 -32.44
N LEU A 204 0.01 21.26 -32.22
CA LEU A 204 -1.21 22.09 -32.20
C LEU A 204 -1.13 23.22 -31.16
N ARG A 205 -0.56 22.96 -29.99
CA ARG A 205 -0.32 24.01 -28.98
C ARG A 205 0.72 25.05 -29.43
N ALA A 206 1.73 24.63 -30.18
CA ALA A 206 2.71 25.57 -30.74
C ALA A 206 2.09 26.45 -31.82
N GLU A 207 1.28 25.87 -32.71
CA GLU A 207 0.52 26.57 -33.74
C GLU A 207 -0.46 27.57 -33.11
N LEU A 208 -1.21 27.17 -32.09
CA LEU A 208 -2.14 28.06 -31.39
C LEU A 208 -1.40 29.28 -30.80
N ARG A 209 -0.26 29.06 -30.12
CA ARG A 209 0.56 30.15 -29.59
C ARG A 209 1.12 31.07 -30.68
N GLN A 210 1.42 30.53 -31.85
CA GLN A 210 1.88 31.34 -32.98
C GLN A 210 0.73 32.19 -33.51
N TRP A 211 -0.44 31.59 -33.68
CA TRP A 211 -1.65 32.30 -34.11
C TRP A 211 -2.04 33.42 -33.15
N GLU A 212 -1.95 33.19 -31.84
CA GLU A 212 -2.16 34.22 -30.81
C GLU A 212 -1.19 35.39 -30.97
N ARG A 213 0.12 35.12 -31.16
CA ARG A 213 1.12 36.17 -31.40
C ARG A 213 0.84 36.96 -32.68
N ASP A 214 0.49 36.26 -33.76
CA ASP A 214 0.19 36.88 -35.05
C ASP A 214 -1.07 37.76 -34.95
N TRP A 215 -2.06 37.32 -34.17
CA TRP A 215 -3.26 38.10 -33.90
C TRP A 215 -2.97 39.35 -33.08
N ASP A 216 -2.18 39.23 -32.01
CA ASP A 216 -1.75 40.38 -31.19
C ASP A 216 -0.98 41.41 -32.01
N LEU A 217 -0.09 40.94 -32.90
CA LEU A 217 0.68 41.81 -33.79
C LEU A 217 -0.24 42.57 -34.76
N ARG A 218 -1.22 41.89 -35.35
CA ARG A 218 -2.22 42.55 -36.22
C ARG A 218 -3.04 43.58 -35.46
N ILE A 219 -3.49 43.27 -34.24
CA ILE A 219 -4.20 44.22 -33.40
C ILE A 219 -3.33 45.42 -33.05
N ALA A 220 -2.05 45.22 -32.73
CA ALA A 220 -1.13 46.31 -32.44
C ALA A 220 -0.93 47.23 -33.64
N GLN A 221 -0.74 46.66 -34.83
CA GLN A 221 -0.64 47.40 -36.09
C GLN A 221 -1.91 48.21 -36.37
N GLU A 222 -3.09 47.61 -36.23
CA GLU A 222 -4.34 48.32 -36.48
C GLU A 222 -4.56 49.44 -35.45
N ARG A 223 -4.21 49.22 -34.18
CA ARG A 223 -4.25 50.26 -33.15
C ARG A 223 -3.29 51.41 -33.45
N GLU A 224 -2.10 51.14 -33.97
CA GLU A 224 -1.17 52.20 -34.42
C GLU A 224 -1.73 52.99 -35.59
N LYS A 225 -2.31 52.29 -36.57
CA LYS A 225 -2.94 52.93 -37.73
C LYS A 225 -4.08 53.86 -37.31
N ILE A 226 -5.01 53.37 -36.47
CA ILE A 226 -6.12 54.18 -35.93
C ILE A 226 -5.58 55.38 -35.14
N ARG A 227 -4.54 55.19 -34.31
CA ARG A 227 -3.91 56.31 -33.58
C ARG A 227 -3.30 57.35 -34.51
N ALA A 228 -2.66 56.93 -35.59
CA ALA A 228 -2.08 57.83 -36.58
C ALA A 228 -3.16 58.61 -37.35
N GLU A 229 -4.26 57.94 -37.73
CA GLU A 229 -5.42 58.56 -38.37
C GLU A 229 -6.06 59.62 -37.47
N ILE A 230 -6.35 59.28 -36.20
CA ILE A 230 -6.88 60.24 -35.22
C ILE A 230 -5.90 61.39 -35.03
N LYS A 231 -4.60 61.12 -34.85
CA LYS A 231 -3.62 62.19 -34.69
C LYS A 231 -3.63 63.14 -35.89
N ALA A 232 -3.66 62.62 -37.12
CA ALA A 232 -3.68 63.43 -38.33
C ALA A 232 -4.95 64.30 -38.41
N GLU A 233 -6.11 63.76 -38.04
CA GLU A 233 -7.39 64.48 -38.04
C GLU A 233 -7.37 65.66 -37.06
N TYR A 234 -6.88 65.44 -35.83
CA TYR A 234 -6.91 66.44 -34.77
C TYR A 234 -5.66 67.33 -34.67
N GLN A 235 -4.60 67.06 -35.44
CA GLN A 235 -3.33 67.80 -35.36
C GLN A 235 -3.52 69.30 -35.57
N HIS A 236 -4.31 69.70 -36.58
CA HIS A 236 -4.54 71.10 -36.88
C HIS A 236 -5.23 71.86 -35.73
N ILE A 237 -6.18 71.21 -35.03
CA ILE A 237 -6.88 71.81 -33.89
C ILE A 237 -5.90 72.01 -32.73
N ILE A 238 -5.04 71.03 -32.47
CA ILE A 238 -4.01 71.10 -31.43
C ILE A 238 -3.03 72.22 -31.74
N ASP A 239 -2.55 72.33 -32.98
CA ASP A 239 -1.60 73.36 -33.40
C ASP A 239 -2.22 74.76 -33.26
N ASP A 240 -3.48 74.95 -33.69
CA ASP A 240 -4.23 76.20 -33.54
C ASP A 240 -4.40 76.62 -32.08
N MET A 241 -4.76 75.69 -31.20
CA MET A 241 -4.88 75.97 -29.77
C MET A 241 -3.54 76.29 -29.12
N THR A 242 -2.48 75.59 -29.52
CA THR A 242 -1.11 75.80 -29.03
C THR A 242 -0.62 77.19 -29.41
N ALA A 243 -0.77 77.59 -30.68
CA ALA A 243 -0.40 78.93 -31.15
C ALA A 243 -1.16 80.04 -30.42
N LYS A 244 -2.45 79.84 -30.13
CA LYS A 244 -3.24 80.78 -29.32
C LYS A 244 -2.68 80.89 -27.90
N TYR A 245 -2.37 79.77 -27.26
CA TYR A 245 -1.81 79.74 -25.91
C TYR A 245 -0.43 80.40 -25.83
N GLU A 246 0.47 80.08 -26.75
CA GLU A 246 1.79 80.72 -26.87
C GLU A 246 1.68 82.24 -27.08
N GLY A 247 0.73 82.67 -27.91
CA GLY A 247 0.45 84.09 -28.10
C GLY A 247 -0.02 84.80 -26.82
N VAL A 248 -0.82 84.12 -25.98
CA VAL A 248 -1.23 84.65 -24.66
C VAL A 248 -0.05 84.69 -23.70
N LEU A 249 0.74 83.62 -23.61
CA LEU A 249 1.96 83.57 -22.80
C LEU A 249 2.93 84.70 -23.14
N ALA A 250 3.22 84.90 -24.43
CA ALA A 250 4.12 85.95 -24.89
C ALA A 250 3.64 87.36 -24.47
N ARG A 251 2.31 87.59 -24.48
CA ARG A 251 1.72 88.85 -24.00
C ARG A 251 1.89 89.00 -22.49
N LEU A 252 1.68 87.93 -21.71
CA LEU A 252 1.88 87.95 -20.26
C LEU A 252 3.33 88.23 -19.90
N GLU A 253 4.28 87.56 -20.55
CA GLU A 253 5.72 87.79 -20.34
C GLU A 253 6.16 89.21 -20.71
N ALA A 254 5.55 89.80 -21.75
CA ALA A 254 5.82 91.18 -22.13
C ALA A 254 5.30 92.18 -21.08
N ILE A 255 4.13 91.90 -20.49
CA ILE A 255 3.58 92.69 -19.37
C ILE A 255 4.49 92.58 -18.15
N GLU A 256 4.92 91.37 -17.79
CA GLU A 256 5.81 91.15 -16.64
C GLU A 256 7.18 91.83 -16.82
N ARG A 257 7.70 91.88 -18.04
CA ARG A 257 8.94 92.61 -18.37
C ARG A 257 8.77 94.13 -18.38
N GLY A 258 7.59 94.63 -18.75
CA GLY A 258 7.28 96.08 -18.73
C GLY A 258 6.95 96.64 -17.34
N ASN A 259 6.71 95.77 -16.35
CA ASN A 259 6.40 96.13 -14.97
C ASN A 259 7.62 96.04 -14.01
N LYS A 260 8.82 95.76 -14.54
CA LYS A 260 10.12 95.80 -13.83
C LYS A 260 10.90 97.05 -14.23
#